data_AF-A0A843IW98-F1
#
_entry.id   AF-A0A843IW98-F1
#
_cell.length_a   1.000
_cell.length_b   1.000
_cell.length_c   1.000
_cell.angle_alpha   90.00
_cell.angle_beta   90.00
_cell.angle_gamma   90.00
#
_symmetry.space_group_name_H-M   'P 1'
#
loop_
_entity.id
_entity.type
_entity.pdbx_description
1 polymer ?
#
loop_
_entity_poly.entity_id
_entity_poly.type
_entity_poly.pdbx_seq_one_letter_code
_entity_poly.pdbx_strand_id
1 'polypeptide(L)'
;IHFQGAACMSIGLKREVTDGIYWVNMRDDAPYAAVIGHTNFVPRERYGEDIVYLASYFCKKPDGNLEERMLEDFLKRFNLGRDEINWYHLTIEESAGPIYTKGYRRLIPSAGREDLKGFYCAGMFSEENYPERSMEGSIKAGYTAAERLINDYRE
;
A
#
# COMPACT_ATOMS: atom_id res chain seq x y z
N ILE A 1 12.81 5.27 -13.88
CA ILE A 1 11.46 5.16 -13.31
C ILE A 1 11.54 5.75 -11.91
N HIS A 2 10.58 6.60 -11.53
CA HIS A 2 10.52 7.17 -10.18
C HIS A 2 9.53 6.38 -9.33
N PHE A 3 9.83 6.24 -8.06
CA PHE A 3 8.99 5.55 -7.09
C PHE A 3 8.54 6.50 -5.99
N GLN A 4 7.36 6.23 -5.47
CA GLN A 4 6.79 6.80 -4.27
C GLN A 4 6.95 5.77 -3.16
N GLY A 5 7.43 6.22 -2.01
CA GLY A 5 7.46 5.41 -0.81
C GLY A 5 6.14 5.49 -0.05
N ALA A 6 5.89 4.49 0.77
CA ALA A 6 4.74 4.42 1.66
C ALA A 6 5.20 4.11 3.09
N ALA A 7 4.55 4.73 4.05
CA ALA A 7 4.64 4.40 5.46
C ALA A 7 3.25 3.94 5.92
N CYS A 8 3.20 2.80 6.59
CA CYS A 8 1.97 2.24 7.14
C CYS A 8 2.18 1.92 8.61
N MET A 9 1.47 2.62 9.49
CA MET A 9 1.40 2.26 10.90
C MET A 9 0.22 1.33 11.11
N SER A 10 0.48 0.14 11.65
CA SER A 10 -0.56 -0.78 12.11
C SER A 10 -0.75 -0.64 13.61
N ILE A 11 -1.98 -0.60 14.08
CA ILE A 11 -2.31 -0.37 15.50
C ILE A 11 -3.38 -1.37 15.95
N GLY A 12 -3.13 -2.06 17.07
CA GLY A 12 -4.12 -2.83 17.82
C GLY A 12 -4.75 -1.98 18.93
N LEU A 13 -6.07 -1.90 18.94
CA LEU A 13 -6.87 -1.03 19.80
C LEU A 13 -7.81 -1.84 20.68
N LYS A 14 -8.06 -1.34 21.90
CA LYS A 14 -9.06 -1.93 22.81
C LYS A 14 -10.51 -1.74 22.32
N ARG A 15 -10.77 -0.69 21.54
CA ARG A 15 -12.09 -0.34 20.98
C ARG A 15 -11.98 0.27 19.59
N GLU A 16 -13.09 0.24 18.87
CA GLU A 16 -13.30 0.95 17.61
C GLU A 16 -13.31 2.49 17.82
N VAL A 17 -12.82 3.24 16.83
CA VAL A 17 -12.65 4.70 16.93
C VAL A 17 -13.09 5.49 15.70
N THR A 18 -13.54 4.82 14.65
CA THR A 18 -13.94 5.42 13.38
C THR A 18 -15.46 5.41 13.17
N ASP A 19 -16.26 5.11 14.20
CA ASP A 19 -17.72 5.05 14.18
C ASP A 19 -18.27 4.14 13.07
N GLY A 20 -17.60 3.02 12.82
CA GLY A 20 -17.97 2.06 11.78
C GLY A 20 -17.51 2.46 10.36
N ILE A 21 -16.82 3.59 10.20
CA ILE A 21 -16.29 4.03 8.91
C ILE A 21 -15.02 3.24 8.57
N TYR A 22 -14.99 2.59 7.41
CA TYR A 22 -13.83 1.82 6.97
C TYR A 22 -12.64 2.69 6.54
N TRP A 23 -12.88 3.83 5.89
CA TRP A 23 -11.82 4.67 5.31
C TRP A 23 -12.07 6.15 5.57
N VAL A 24 -11.13 6.80 6.25
CA VAL A 24 -11.16 8.24 6.55
C VAL A 24 -9.94 8.91 5.91
N ASN A 25 -10.15 9.92 5.06
CA ASN A 25 -9.07 10.69 4.45
C ASN A 25 -8.73 11.92 5.31
N MET A 26 -7.44 12.20 5.47
CA MET A 26 -6.93 13.40 6.14
C MET A 26 -6.52 14.43 5.09
N ARG A 27 -6.99 15.68 5.27
CA ARG A 27 -6.74 16.79 4.34
C ARG A 27 -5.88 17.90 4.95
N ASP A 28 -5.68 17.87 6.26
CA ASP A 28 -4.91 18.85 7.00
C ASP A 28 -3.44 18.41 7.12
N ASP A 29 -2.74 18.91 8.14
CA ASP A 29 -1.33 18.70 8.41
C ASP A 29 -1.01 17.36 9.12
N ALA A 30 -1.97 16.42 9.15
CA ALA A 30 -1.73 15.09 9.68
C ALA A 30 -0.52 14.40 8.98
N PRO A 31 0.32 13.65 9.73
CA PRO A 31 1.48 12.96 9.17
C PRO A 31 1.13 11.72 8.33
N TYR A 32 -0.17 11.43 8.15
CA TYR A 32 -0.73 10.37 7.34
C TYR A 32 -1.93 10.89 6.55
N ALA A 33 -2.19 10.29 5.40
CA ALA A 33 -3.24 10.70 4.47
C ALA A 33 -4.55 9.93 4.67
N ALA A 34 -4.51 8.73 5.27
CA ALA A 34 -5.69 7.94 5.50
C ALA A 34 -5.62 7.14 6.82
N VAL A 35 -6.79 6.93 7.41
CA VAL A 35 -7.04 6.02 8.52
C VAL A 35 -8.00 4.95 8.04
N ILE A 36 -7.60 3.68 8.17
CA ILE A 36 -8.37 2.53 7.71
C ILE A 36 -8.77 1.71 8.93
N GLY A 37 -10.05 1.69 9.25
CA GLY A 37 -10.63 0.85 10.30
C GLY A 37 -10.80 -0.57 9.78
N HIS A 38 -9.73 -1.37 9.78
CA HIS A 38 -9.72 -2.73 9.23
C HIS A 38 -10.83 -3.61 9.82
N THR A 39 -11.10 -3.47 11.12
CA THR A 39 -12.15 -4.24 11.79
C THR A 39 -13.59 -3.79 11.47
N ASN A 40 -13.76 -2.70 10.71
CA ASN A 40 -15.04 -2.33 10.10
C ASN A 40 -15.29 -3.04 8.75
N PHE A 41 -14.25 -3.65 8.16
CA PHE A 41 -14.38 -4.50 6.98
C PHE A 41 -14.29 -5.99 7.32
N VAL A 42 -13.35 -6.38 8.18
CA VAL A 42 -13.17 -7.76 8.64
C VAL A 42 -13.60 -7.89 10.10
N PRO A 43 -14.43 -8.88 10.49
CA PRO A 43 -14.94 -8.97 11.86
C PRO A 43 -13.83 -9.03 12.93
N ARG A 44 -14.01 -8.25 14.01
CA ARG A 44 -13.11 -8.14 15.17
C ARG A 44 -12.76 -9.50 15.78
N GLU A 45 -13.69 -10.46 15.75
CA GLU A 45 -13.52 -11.80 16.31
C GLU A 45 -12.35 -12.58 15.70
N ARG A 46 -11.92 -12.21 14.48
CA ARG A 46 -10.73 -12.83 13.85
C ARG A 46 -9.41 -12.38 14.47
N TYR A 47 -9.40 -11.24 15.18
CA TYR A 47 -8.21 -10.62 15.74
C TYR A 47 -8.25 -10.56 17.27
N GLY A 48 -9.44 -10.50 17.87
CA GLY A 48 -9.64 -10.33 19.32
C GLY A 48 -9.53 -8.89 19.81
N GLU A 49 -9.27 -7.96 18.90
CA GLU A 49 -9.09 -6.52 19.16
C GLU A 49 -9.44 -5.73 17.88
N ASP A 50 -9.56 -4.41 18.00
CA ASP A 50 -9.81 -3.54 16.85
C ASP A 50 -8.50 -3.19 16.15
N ILE A 51 -8.50 -3.20 14.81
CA ILE A 51 -7.29 -2.98 14.00
C ILE A 51 -7.47 -1.73 13.16
N VAL A 52 -6.49 -0.83 13.23
CA VAL A 52 -6.44 0.40 12.42
C VAL A 52 -5.11 0.51 11.69
N TYR A 53 -5.15 1.01 10.45
CA TYR A 53 -3.96 1.40 9.68
C TYR A 53 -3.91 2.90 9.45
N LEU A 54 -2.75 3.51 9.66
CA LEU A 54 -2.47 4.89 9.25
C LEU A 54 -1.55 4.85 8.02
N ALA A 55 -2.06 5.26 6.86
CA ALA A 55 -1.34 5.22 5.60
C ALA A 55 -0.81 6.59 5.20
N SER A 56 0.47 6.67 4.87
CA SER A 56 1.16 7.88 4.43
C SER A 56 2.04 7.58 3.20
N TYR A 57 2.19 8.57 2.31
CA TYR A 57 3.04 8.46 1.12
C TYR A 57 4.08 9.57 1.09
N PHE A 58 5.28 9.25 0.60
CA PHE A 58 6.39 10.21 0.55
C PHE A 58 7.23 10.05 -0.72
N CYS A 59 7.85 11.16 -1.15
CA CYS A 59 8.83 11.16 -2.25
C CYS A 59 10.29 11.19 -1.74
N LYS A 60 10.48 11.48 -0.45
CA LYS A 60 11.77 11.45 0.24
C LYS A 60 11.59 10.67 1.53
N LYS A 61 12.60 9.88 1.89
CA LYS A 61 12.57 9.09 3.13
C LYS A 61 12.19 10.00 4.30
N PRO A 62 11.19 9.62 5.12
CA PRO A 62 10.79 10.41 6.26
C PRO A 62 11.91 10.44 7.32
N ASP A 63 11.88 11.45 8.17
CA ASP A 63 12.76 11.51 9.34
C ASP A 63 12.47 10.36 10.34
N GLY A 64 13.40 10.16 11.28
CA GLY A 64 13.30 9.12 12.30
C GLY A 64 12.16 9.31 13.31
N ASN A 65 11.49 10.47 13.33
CA ASN A 65 10.43 10.78 14.27
C ASN A 65 9.03 10.57 13.67
N LEU A 66 8.92 10.00 12.46
CA LEU A 66 7.63 9.77 11.82
C LEU A 66 6.72 8.87 12.66
N GLU A 67 7.25 7.80 13.25
CA GLU A 67 6.46 6.85 14.06
C GLU A 67 5.76 7.55 15.21
N GLU A 68 6.50 8.25 16.08
CA GLU A 68 5.93 8.94 17.22
C GLU A 68 4.92 10.01 16.80
N ARG A 69 5.23 10.80 15.75
CA ARG A 69 4.30 11.82 15.25
C ARG A 69 2.98 11.23 14.76
N MET A 70 3.03 10.11 14.03
CA MET A 70 1.81 9.44 13.57
C MET A 70 0.97 8.94 14.74
N LEU A 71 1.61 8.36 15.76
CA LEU A 71 0.91 7.87 16.93
C LEU A 71 0.31 9.01 17.77
N GLU A 72 1.09 10.04 18.11
CA GLU A 72 0.63 11.18 18.91
C GLU A 72 -0.53 11.93 18.25
N ASP A 73 -0.42 12.17 16.94
CA ASP A 73 -1.46 12.83 16.16
C ASP A 73 -2.75 11.98 16.14
N PHE A 74 -2.63 10.66 15.92
CA PHE A 74 -3.76 9.74 15.96
C PHE A 74 -4.43 9.70 17.34
N LEU A 75 -3.66 9.56 18.42
CA LEU A 75 -4.19 9.54 19.79
C LEU A 75 -4.99 10.81 20.09
N LYS A 76 -4.46 11.97 19.70
CA LYS A 76 -5.12 13.26 19.91
C LYS A 76 -6.40 13.39 19.09
N ARG A 77 -6.37 13.03 17.80
CA ARG A 77 -7.51 13.20 16.88
C ARG A 77 -8.68 12.30 17.22
N PHE A 78 -8.40 11.06 17.62
CA PHE A 78 -9.41 10.06 17.94
C PHE A 78 -9.72 9.97 19.44
N ASN A 79 -9.19 10.93 20.22
CA ASN A 79 -9.39 11.03 21.67
C ASN A 79 -9.13 9.69 22.39
N LEU A 80 -7.93 9.16 22.17
CA LEU A 80 -7.45 7.90 22.74
C LEU A 80 -6.38 8.14 23.80
N GLY A 81 -6.45 7.38 24.88
CA GLY A 81 -5.35 7.21 25.81
C GLY A 81 -4.29 6.25 25.25
N ARG A 82 -3.02 6.44 25.62
CA ARG A 82 -1.95 5.52 25.23
C ARG A 82 -2.14 4.11 25.81
N ASP A 83 -2.88 4.01 26.91
CA ASP A 83 -3.30 2.75 27.53
C ASP A 83 -4.39 2.03 26.74
N GLU A 84 -5.03 2.66 25.76
CA GLU A 84 -5.98 2.03 24.84
C GLU A 84 -5.31 1.35 23.63
N ILE A 85 -3.98 1.49 23.49
CA ILE A 85 -3.17 0.85 22.47
C ILE A 85 -2.59 -0.46 23.03
N ASN A 86 -2.90 -1.58 22.38
CA ASN A 86 -2.31 -2.88 22.73
C ASN A 86 -0.91 -3.02 22.12
N TRP A 87 -0.75 -2.58 20.87
CA TRP A 87 0.52 -2.56 20.14
C TRP A 87 0.42 -1.61 18.94
N TYR A 88 1.58 -1.20 18.41
CA TYR A 88 1.68 -0.52 17.13
C TYR A 88 2.99 -0.88 16.43
N HIS A 89 3.03 -0.76 15.11
CA HIS A 89 4.23 -1.00 14.31
C HIS A 89 4.22 -0.14 13.05
N LEU A 90 5.30 0.62 12.82
CA LEU A 90 5.51 1.34 11.57
C LEU A 90 6.33 0.51 10.56
N THR A 91 5.78 0.31 9.37
CA THR A 91 6.50 -0.25 8.22
C THR A 91 6.70 0.83 7.15
N ILE A 92 7.90 0.90 6.59
CA ILE A 92 8.27 1.85 5.54
C ILE A 92 8.82 1.09 4.34
N GLU A 93 8.26 1.34 3.16
CA GLU A 93 8.76 0.87 1.88
C GLU A 93 9.10 2.08 1.00
N GLU A 94 10.37 2.23 0.62
CA GLU A 94 10.84 3.39 -0.17
C GLU A 94 10.40 3.31 -1.63
N SER A 95 10.13 2.11 -2.13
CA SER A 95 9.70 1.85 -3.52
C SER A 95 8.32 1.19 -3.58
N ALA A 96 7.36 1.73 -2.81
CA ALA A 96 6.04 1.13 -2.62
C ALA A 96 5.18 1.13 -3.90
N GLY A 97 5.38 2.12 -4.77
CA GLY A 97 4.73 2.13 -6.07
C GLY A 97 5.33 3.12 -7.04
N PRO A 98 5.10 2.96 -8.34
CA PRO A 98 5.59 3.90 -9.32
C PRO A 98 4.89 5.26 -9.23
N ILE A 99 5.62 6.29 -9.66
CA ILE A 99 5.07 7.61 -9.96
C ILE A 99 4.83 7.70 -11.46
N TYR A 100 3.56 7.77 -11.85
CA TYR A 100 3.19 7.94 -13.25
C TYR A 100 3.46 9.37 -13.72
N THR A 101 4.36 9.50 -14.69
CA THR A 101 4.70 10.76 -15.35
C THR A 101 4.17 10.78 -16.79
N LYS A 102 4.17 11.96 -17.42
CA LYS A 102 3.74 12.07 -18.83
C LYS A 102 4.62 11.16 -19.71
N GLY A 103 3.97 10.28 -20.48
CA GLY A 103 4.66 9.34 -21.37
C GLY A 103 5.12 8.04 -20.70
N TYR A 104 4.79 7.83 -19.42
CA TYR A 104 5.20 6.65 -18.66
C TYR A 104 4.82 5.32 -19.32
N ARG A 105 3.68 5.24 -20.03
CA ARG A 105 3.25 4.02 -20.72
C ARG A 105 4.35 3.42 -21.62
N ARG A 106 5.18 4.26 -22.26
CA ARG A 106 6.30 3.81 -23.12
C ARG A 106 7.46 3.16 -22.36
N LEU A 107 7.49 3.31 -21.03
CA LEU A 107 8.51 2.72 -20.17
C LEU A 107 8.10 1.34 -19.64
N ILE A 108 6.84 0.94 -19.83
CA ILE A 108 6.32 -0.34 -19.37
C ILE A 108 6.84 -1.43 -20.31
N PRO A 109 7.53 -2.47 -19.81
CA PRO A 109 7.99 -3.57 -20.64
C PRO A 109 6.79 -4.40 -21.11
N SER A 110 6.92 -4.98 -22.29
CA SER A 110 6.07 -6.11 -22.68
C SER A 110 6.24 -7.27 -21.70
N ALA A 111 5.20 -8.10 -21.59
CA ALA A 111 5.21 -9.28 -20.71
C ALA A 111 6.37 -10.24 -21.05
N GLY A 112 6.72 -10.42 -22.32
CA GLY A 112 7.94 -11.11 -22.76
C GLY A 112 8.98 -10.12 -23.29
N ARG A 113 10.25 -10.28 -22.92
CA ARG A 113 11.35 -9.41 -23.37
C ARG A 113 11.98 -9.97 -24.64
N GLU A 114 11.82 -9.26 -25.76
CA GLU A 114 12.40 -9.66 -27.05
C GLU A 114 13.94 -9.73 -26.99
N ASP A 115 14.56 -8.85 -26.20
CA ASP A 115 16.00 -8.78 -26.01
C ASP A 115 16.55 -9.81 -25.01
N LEU A 116 15.68 -10.50 -24.26
CA LEU A 116 16.05 -11.48 -23.23
C LEU A 116 15.13 -12.70 -23.32
N LYS A 117 15.46 -13.64 -24.22
CA LYS A 117 14.71 -14.89 -24.38
C LYS A 117 14.57 -15.63 -23.04
N GLY A 118 13.35 -16.06 -22.74
CA GLY A 118 13.02 -16.75 -21.49
C GLY A 118 12.82 -15.84 -20.27
N PHE A 119 12.87 -14.51 -20.44
CA PHE A 119 12.61 -13.55 -19.38
C PHE A 119 11.23 -12.89 -19.56
N TYR A 120 10.40 -12.99 -18.52
CA TYR A 120 9.03 -12.46 -18.52
C TYR A 120 8.80 -11.51 -17.34
N CYS A 121 8.17 -10.37 -17.61
CA CYS A 121 7.86 -9.33 -16.64
C CYS A 121 6.40 -9.41 -16.20
N ALA A 122 6.14 -9.30 -14.89
CA ALA A 122 4.80 -9.22 -14.32
C ALA A 122 4.80 -8.34 -13.05
N GLY A 123 3.62 -8.09 -12.50
CA GLY A 123 3.43 -7.33 -11.26
C GLY A 123 3.01 -5.88 -11.47
N MET A 124 3.31 -5.00 -10.52
CA MET A 124 2.82 -3.60 -10.51
C MET A 124 3.30 -2.76 -11.69
N PHE A 125 4.45 -3.11 -12.29
CA PHE A 125 5.03 -2.41 -13.44
C PHE A 125 4.70 -3.15 -14.75
N SER A 126 3.40 -3.23 -15.06
CA SER A 126 2.84 -3.94 -16.21
C SER A 126 1.73 -3.13 -16.90
N GLU A 127 1.35 -3.53 -18.11
CA GLU A 127 0.26 -2.86 -18.84
C GLU A 127 -1.08 -3.04 -18.12
N GLU A 128 -1.30 -4.20 -17.51
CA GLU A 128 -2.53 -4.55 -16.78
C GLU A 128 -2.73 -3.71 -15.52
N ASN A 129 -1.64 -3.25 -14.91
CA ASN A 129 -1.74 -2.32 -13.80
C ASN A 129 -1.88 -0.87 -14.27
N TYR A 130 -1.27 -0.45 -15.38
CA TYR A 130 -1.27 0.98 -15.75
C TYR A 130 -2.67 1.54 -16.07
N PRO A 131 -3.05 2.73 -15.53
CA PRO A 131 -2.29 3.63 -14.66
C PRO A 131 -2.60 3.47 -13.16
N GLU A 132 -3.11 2.31 -12.75
CA GLU A 132 -3.44 1.93 -11.38
C GLU A 132 -2.33 1.11 -10.69
N ARG A 133 -2.48 0.90 -9.38
CA ARG A 133 -1.56 0.08 -8.58
C ARG A 133 -2.37 -0.90 -7.75
N SER A 134 -2.77 -2.01 -8.36
CA SER A 134 -3.70 -2.96 -7.75
C SER A 134 -3.12 -4.37 -7.63
N MET A 135 -3.61 -5.12 -6.64
CA MET A 135 -3.32 -6.55 -6.54
C MET A 135 -3.90 -7.30 -7.74
N GLU A 136 -5.11 -6.95 -8.18
CA GLU A 136 -5.75 -7.63 -9.30
C GLU A 136 -5.00 -7.44 -10.62
N GLY A 137 -4.57 -6.21 -10.93
CA GLY A 137 -3.72 -5.97 -12.11
C GLY A 137 -2.43 -6.77 -12.04
N SER A 138 -1.84 -6.91 -10.85
CA SER A 138 -0.60 -7.67 -10.67
C SER A 138 -0.81 -9.17 -10.88
N ILE A 139 -1.96 -9.71 -10.46
CA ILE A 139 -2.36 -11.09 -10.72
C ILE A 139 -2.58 -11.30 -12.22
N LYS A 140 -3.32 -10.40 -12.89
CA LYS A 140 -3.55 -10.45 -14.33
C LYS A 140 -2.24 -10.43 -15.12
N ALA A 141 -1.32 -9.53 -14.77
CA ALA A 141 0.01 -9.49 -15.37
C ALA A 141 0.78 -10.80 -15.21
N GLY A 142 0.62 -11.49 -14.07
CA GLY A 142 1.18 -12.82 -13.84
C GLY A 142 0.62 -13.87 -14.81
N TYR A 143 -0.70 -13.86 -15.02
CA TYR A 143 -1.34 -14.73 -16.01
C TYR A 143 -0.87 -14.42 -17.43
N THR A 144 -0.83 -13.14 -17.83
CA THR A 144 -0.32 -12.72 -19.16
C THR A 144 1.12 -13.19 -19.39
N ALA A 145 2.00 -13.02 -18.40
CA ALA A 145 3.38 -13.50 -18.50
C ALA A 145 3.46 -15.02 -18.66
N ALA A 146 2.64 -15.78 -17.92
CA ALA A 146 2.58 -17.24 -18.04
C ALA A 146 2.06 -17.70 -19.41
N GLU A 147 1.02 -17.06 -19.94
CA GLU A 147 0.49 -17.34 -21.28
C GLU A 147 1.55 -17.07 -22.35
N ARG A 148 2.28 -15.95 -22.23
CA ARG A 148 3.36 -15.62 -23.17
C ARG A 148 4.47 -16.67 -23.13
N LEU A 149 4.87 -17.11 -21.93
CA LEU A 149 5.87 -18.15 -21.76
C LEU A 149 5.47 -19.46 -22.45
N ILE A 150 4.21 -19.88 -22.27
CA ILE A 150 3.71 -21.12 -22.88
C ILE A 150 3.72 -21.03 -24.41
N ASN A 151 3.37 -19.88 -24.98
CA ASN A 151 3.38 -19.68 -26.42
C ASN A 151 4.82 -19.67 -26.98
N ASP A 152 5.73 -18.94 -26.36
CA ASP A 152 7.14 -18.84 -26.79
C ASP A 152 7.87 -20.20 -26.66
N TYR A 153 7.43 -21.12 -25.80
CA TYR A 153 7.99 -22.48 -25.69
C TYR A 153 7.46 -23.45 -26.76
N ARG A 154 6.28 -23.16 -27.33
CA ARG A 154 5.63 -24.01 -28.34
C ARG A 154 6.09 -23.70 -29.77
N GLU A 155 6.68 -22.52 -29.98
CA GLU A 155 7.35 -22.11 -31.22
C GLU A 155 8.78 -22.68 -31.32
#